data_AF-W9VFR2-F1
#
_entry.id   AF-W9VFR2-F1
#
_cell.length_a   1.000
_cell.length_b   1.000
_cell.length_c   1.000
_cell.angle_alpha   90.00
_cell.angle_beta   90.00
_cell.angle_gamma   90.00
#
_symmetry.space_group_name_H-M   'P 1'
#
loop_
_entity.id
_entity.type
_entity.pdbx_description
1 polymer ?
#
loop_
_entity_poly.entity_id
_entity_poly.type
_entity_poly.pdbx_seq_one_letter_code
_entity_poly.pdbx_strand_id
1 'polypeptide(L)'
;MKHLTRLGLVVSAAWMMSGCVTKAPKPDNPFYAPIPMASLETPKPINGAIYNPSTSMNLYGDGRAHRVGDILTIDLTERTQSSKSSSTSLDKSTNVNVAAPTIMGEPLSVFGRPLSAGIGGSSAFDGDSSSDMSNRLSGNITVSVQEIYLMG
;
A
#
# COMPACT_ATOMS: atom_id res chain seq x y z
N MET A 1 -9.62 -12.92 47.08
CA MET A 1 -9.93 -13.67 45.84
C MET A 1 -10.17 -12.77 44.62
N LYS A 2 -10.99 -11.71 44.71
CA LYS A 2 -11.31 -10.81 43.58
C LYS A 2 -10.14 -9.96 43.03
N HIS A 3 -9.14 -9.64 43.87
CA HIS A 3 -7.94 -8.92 43.44
C HIS A 3 -6.93 -9.81 42.71
N LEU A 4 -6.85 -11.10 43.05
CA LEU A 4 -5.96 -12.06 42.39
C LEU A 4 -6.41 -12.34 40.95
N THR A 5 -7.73 -12.48 40.73
CA THR A 5 -8.32 -12.68 39.41
C THR A 5 -8.19 -11.44 38.51
N ARG A 6 -8.25 -10.23 39.09
CA ARG A 6 -8.03 -8.98 38.35
C ARG A 6 -6.57 -8.80 37.96
N LEU A 7 -5.64 -9.17 38.83
CA LEU A 7 -4.21 -9.08 38.54
C LEU A 7 -3.80 -10.07 37.42
N GLY A 8 -4.35 -11.29 37.43
CA GLY A 8 -4.11 -12.28 36.37
C GLY A 8 -4.58 -11.82 34.98
N LEU A 9 -5.73 -11.13 34.91
CA LEU A 9 -6.29 -10.63 33.65
C LEU A 9 -5.49 -9.45 33.05
N VAL A 10 -4.87 -8.63 33.91
CA VAL A 10 -3.98 -7.54 33.45
C VAL A 10 -2.67 -8.12 32.91
N VAL A 11 -2.14 -9.17 33.54
CA VAL A 11 -0.90 -9.83 33.10
C VAL A 11 -1.09 -10.53 31.75
N SER A 12 -2.23 -11.19 31.51
CA SER A 12 -2.50 -11.83 30.22
C SER A 12 -2.67 -10.82 29.09
N ALA A 13 -3.32 -9.68 29.35
CA ALA A 13 -3.48 -8.60 28.37
C ALA A 13 -2.13 -7.96 27.98
N ALA A 14 -1.21 -7.81 28.93
CA ALA A 14 0.14 -7.30 28.66
C ALA A 14 0.95 -8.23 27.75
N TRP A 15 0.74 -9.54 27.83
CA TRP A 15 1.39 -10.52 26.96
C TRP A 15 0.89 -10.48 25.51
N MET A 16 -0.34 -10.02 25.27
CA MET A 16 -0.89 -9.93 23.92
C MET A 16 -0.38 -8.72 23.12
N MET A 17 0.35 -7.79 23.75
CA MET A 17 0.89 -6.60 23.09
C MET A 17 2.33 -6.74 22.54
N SER A 18 3.01 -7.89 22.67
CA SER A 18 4.39 -8.04 22.17
C SER A 18 4.53 -8.47 20.69
N GLY A 19 3.44 -8.50 19.93
CA GLY A 19 3.40 -9.13 18.59
C GLY A 19 3.86 -8.30 17.38
N CYS A 20 4.22 -7.02 17.51
CA CYS A 20 4.53 -6.19 16.33
C CYS A 20 6.03 -6.13 16.03
N VAL A 21 6.59 -7.19 15.48
CA VAL A 21 7.94 -7.16 14.86
C VAL A 21 7.78 -7.07 13.35
N THR A 22 7.95 -5.86 12.82
CA THR A 22 8.10 -5.62 11.39
C THR A 22 9.48 -6.14 10.98
N LYS A 23 9.58 -7.15 10.12
CA LYS A 23 10.87 -7.60 9.61
C LYS A 23 11.51 -6.44 8.85
N ALA A 24 12.70 -6.02 9.29
CA ALA A 24 13.49 -5.06 8.54
C ALA A 24 13.83 -5.63 7.14
N PRO A 25 13.80 -4.81 6.09
CA PRO A 25 14.18 -5.24 4.75
C PRO A 25 15.63 -5.76 4.77
N LYS A 26 15.81 -6.99 4.27
CA LYS A 26 17.11 -7.64 4.23
C LYS A 26 17.90 -7.11 3.01
N PRO A 27 19.16 -6.68 3.15
CA PRO A 27 20.04 -6.43 2.01
C PRO A 27 20.21 -7.71 1.17
N ASP A 28 20.51 -7.57 -0.13
CA ASP A 28 20.53 -8.63 -1.16
C ASP A 28 19.17 -9.11 -1.66
N ASN A 29 18.37 -8.17 -2.20
CA ASN A 29 17.26 -8.56 -3.06
C ASN A 29 17.81 -8.90 -4.47
N PRO A 30 17.64 -10.13 -4.98
CA PRO A 30 18.13 -10.51 -6.31
C PRO A 30 17.55 -9.64 -7.44
N PHE A 31 16.39 -9.01 -7.23
CA PHE A 31 15.79 -8.06 -8.19
C PHE A 31 16.50 -6.69 -8.25
N TYR A 32 17.37 -6.38 -7.28
CA TYR A 32 18.11 -5.11 -7.19
C TYR A 32 19.64 -5.32 -7.14
N ALA A 33 20.12 -6.51 -7.49
CA ALA A 33 21.55 -6.78 -7.56
C ALA A 33 22.22 -5.91 -8.65
N PRO A 34 23.47 -5.45 -8.44
CA PRO A 34 24.24 -4.79 -9.48
C PRO A 34 24.32 -5.66 -10.73
N ILE A 35 24.11 -5.04 -11.88
CA ILE A 35 24.14 -5.72 -13.17
C ILE A 35 25.57 -6.25 -13.38
N PRO A 36 25.77 -7.55 -13.65
CA PRO A 36 27.10 -8.07 -13.94
C PRO A 36 27.62 -7.39 -15.21
N MET A 37 28.89 -6.98 -15.16
CA MET A 37 29.61 -6.40 -16.31
C MET A 37 29.52 -7.35 -17.51
N ALA A 38 29.18 -6.79 -18.68
CA ALA A 38 29.08 -7.54 -19.92
C ALA A 38 30.36 -8.35 -20.15
N SER A 39 30.23 -9.67 -20.27
CA SER A 39 31.34 -10.55 -20.61
C SER A 39 31.93 -10.07 -21.93
N LEU A 40 33.23 -9.75 -21.95
CA LEU A 40 33.93 -9.49 -23.18
C LEU A 40 33.99 -10.84 -23.93
N GLU A 41 33.16 -10.98 -24.96
CA GLU A 41 33.14 -12.16 -25.83
C GLU A 41 34.57 -12.44 -26.30
N THR A 42 35.11 -13.61 -25.93
CA THR A 42 36.48 -13.98 -26.29
C THR A 42 36.59 -14.05 -27.82
N PRO A 43 37.61 -13.42 -28.44
CA PRO A 43 37.79 -13.50 -29.88
C PRO A 43 37.86 -14.96 -30.33
N LYS A 44 36.91 -15.38 -31.17
CA LYS A 44 36.86 -16.74 -31.72
C LYS A 44 38.10 -17.00 -32.58
N PRO A 45 38.70 -18.20 -32.55
CA PRO A 45 39.88 -18.51 -33.35
C PRO A 45 39.64 -18.25 -34.85
N ILE A 46 40.53 -17.47 -35.43
CA ILE A 46 40.61 -17.17 -36.87
C ILE A 46 40.84 -18.47 -37.65
N ASN A 47 39.83 -18.89 -38.42
CA ASN A 47 39.81 -20.11 -39.21
C ASN A 47 40.29 -19.91 -40.67
N GLY A 48 40.92 -18.78 -40.98
CA GLY A 48 41.38 -18.44 -42.34
C GLY A 48 40.26 -18.06 -43.32
N ALA A 49 39.00 -18.11 -42.91
CA ALA A 49 37.90 -17.60 -43.71
C ALA A 49 37.75 -16.08 -43.49
N ILE A 50 37.54 -15.33 -44.58
CA ILE A 50 37.21 -13.89 -44.52
C ILE A 50 35.82 -13.68 -43.91
N TYR A 51 34.93 -14.66 -44.08
CA TYR A 51 33.58 -14.63 -43.54
C TYR A 51 33.55 -15.13 -42.10
N ASN A 52 33.08 -14.28 -41.19
CA ASN A 52 32.76 -14.64 -39.82
C ASN A 52 31.27 -14.42 -39.53
N PRO A 53 30.48 -15.48 -39.28
CA PRO A 53 29.05 -15.35 -38.97
C PRO A 53 28.76 -14.52 -37.72
N SER A 54 29.71 -14.35 -36.78
CA SER A 54 29.53 -13.50 -35.59
C SER A 54 29.65 -12.00 -35.89
N THR A 55 30.29 -11.63 -37.00
CA THR A 55 30.56 -10.23 -37.37
C THR A 55 29.96 -9.87 -38.73
N SER A 56 29.35 -10.84 -39.43
CA SER A 56 28.74 -10.66 -40.73
C SER A 56 27.59 -9.65 -40.68
N MET A 57 27.60 -8.70 -41.62
CA MET A 57 26.50 -7.75 -41.82
C MET A 57 25.36 -8.47 -42.52
N ASN A 58 24.17 -8.48 -41.92
CA ASN A 58 22.99 -9.06 -42.55
C ASN A 58 22.38 -8.03 -43.51
N LEU A 59 22.52 -8.25 -44.83
CA LEU A 59 22.03 -7.33 -45.87
C LEU A 59 20.50 -7.35 -46.02
N TYR A 60 19.84 -8.35 -45.43
CA TYR A 60 18.38 -8.52 -45.43
C TYR A 60 17.79 -8.63 -44.02
N GLY A 61 18.58 -8.29 -43.00
CA GLY A 61 18.15 -8.35 -41.60
C GLY A 61 17.22 -7.19 -41.26
N ASP A 62 16.27 -7.42 -40.35
CA ASP A 62 15.48 -6.34 -39.76
C ASP A 62 16.43 -5.34 -39.09
N GLY A 63 16.24 -4.04 -39.35
CA GLY A 63 17.10 -2.94 -38.88
C GLY A 63 16.90 -2.60 -37.40
N ARG A 64 16.23 -3.47 -36.64
CA ARG A 64 16.08 -3.30 -35.20
C ARG A 64 17.37 -3.70 -34.50
N ALA A 65 17.62 -3.04 -33.38
CA ALA A 65 18.74 -3.34 -32.51
C ALA A 65 18.64 -4.79 -32.00
N HIS A 66 19.57 -5.62 -32.47
CA HIS A 66 19.61 -7.07 -32.28
C HIS A 66 21.00 -7.54 -31.83
N ARG A 67 21.88 -6.62 -31.43
CA ARG A 67 23.22 -6.94 -30.94
C ARG A 67 23.35 -6.48 -29.50
N VAL A 68 24.11 -7.26 -28.72
CA VAL A 68 24.56 -6.83 -27.41
C VAL A 68 25.35 -5.53 -27.57
N GLY A 69 25.02 -4.51 -26.77
CA GLY A 69 25.58 -3.17 -26.84
C GLY A 69 24.76 -2.15 -27.62
N ASP A 70 23.70 -2.58 -28.33
CA ASP A 70 22.83 -1.63 -29.03
C ASP A 70 22.07 -0.74 -28.04
N ILE A 71 21.91 0.54 -28.39
CA ILE A 71 21.17 1.52 -27.60
C ILE A 71 19.74 1.61 -28.12
N LEU A 72 18.78 1.42 -27.22
CA LEU A 72 17.35 1.52 -27.48
C LEU A 72 16.77 2.70 -26.73
N THR A 73 15.86 3.44 -27.37
CA THR A 73 15.03 4.46 -26.72
C THR A 73 13.64 3.90 -26.52
N ILE A 74 13.25 3.72 -25.27
CA ILE A 74 11.92 3.26 -24.87
C ILE A 74 11.08 4.50 -24.56
N ASP A 75 9.99 4.69 -25.29
CA ASP A 75 8.98 5.70 -24.97
C ASP A 75 8.04 5.14 -23.90
N LEU A 76 8.15 5.65 -22.67
CA LEU A 76 7.33 5.26 -21.53
C LEU A 76 6.14 6.20 -21.42
N THR A 77 4.94 5.68 -21.70
CA THR A 77 3.67 6.38 -21.47
C THR A 77 2.86 5.61 -20.43
N GLU A 78 2.85 6.07 -19.18
CA GLU A 78 2.10 5.49 -18.08
C GLU A 78 0.97 6.43 -17.62
N ARG A 79 -0.21 5.85 -17.37
CA ARG A 79 -1.36 6.57 -16.82
C ARG A 79 -1.90 5.79 -15.64
N THR A 80 -1.90 6.41 -14.46
CA THR A 80 -2.47 5.83 -13.24
C THR A 80 -3.68 6.66 -12.84
N GLN A 81 -4.86 6.05 -12.87
CA GLN A 81 -6.08 6.65 -12.35
C GLN A 81 -6.54 5.87 -11.13
N SER A 82 -6.74 6.57 -10.01
CA SER A 82 -7.17 5.97 -8.75
C SER A 82 -8.30 6.80 -8.17
N SER A 83 -9.46 6.19 -7.96
CA SER A 83 -10.63 6.82 -7.33
C SER A 83 -10.76 6.28 -5.91
N LYS A 84 -10.82 7.16 -4.92
CA LYS A 84 -11.02 6.81 -3.51
C LYS A 84 -12.35 7.36 -3.03
N SER A 85 -13.29 6.47 -2.71
CA SER A 85 -14.58 6.80 -2.09
C SER A 85 -14.60 6.32 -0.64
N SER A 86 -15.06 7.17 0.28
CA SER A 86 -15.22 6.87 1.70
C SER A 86 -16.53 7.46 2.21
N SER A 87 -17.47 6.60 2.59
CA SER A 87 -18.74 6.98 3.22
C SER A 87 -18.66 6.71 4.73
N THR A 88 -18.94 7.71 5.56
CA THR A 88 -18.97 7.59 7.03
C THR A 88 -20.32 8.06 7.57
N SER A 89 -21.05 7.16 8.23
CA SER A 89 -22.31 7.45 8.92
C SER A 89 -22.12 7.31 10.44
N LEU A 90 -22.52 8.31 11.21
CA LEU A 90 -22.41 8.39 12.67
C LEU A 90 -23.73 8.87 13.28
N ASP A 91 -24.43 7.97 13.95
CA ASP A 91 -25.66 8.28 14.70
C ASP A 91 -25.38 8.34 16.21
N LYS A 92 -25.70 9.48 16.83
CA LYS A 92 -25.57 9.69 18.27
C LYS A 92 -26.91 10.08 18.89
N SER A 93 -27.48 9.15 19.66
CA SER A 93 -28.66 9.39 20.50
C SER A 93 -28.25 9.55 21.95
N THR A 94 -28.62 10.66 22.59
CA THR A 94 -28.37 10.93 24.01
C THR A 94 -29.69 11.12 24.72
N ASN A 95 -29.96 10.27 25.71
CA ASN A 95 -31.13 10.38 26.56
C ASN A 95 -30.67 10.46 28.02
N VAL A 96 -30.88 11.62 28.66
CA VAL A 96 -30.53 11.85 30.06
C VAL A 96 -31.81 12.09 30.84
N ASN A 97 -32.17 11.11 31.69
CA ASN A 97 -33.31 11.19 32.58
C ASN A 97 -32.85 11.58 33.98
N VAL A 98 -33.27 12.75 34.46
CA VAL A 98 -33.07 13.17 35.86
C VAL A 98 -34.33 12.77 36.63
N ALA A 99 -34.20 11.70 37.42
CA ALA A 99 -35.27 11.23 38.30
C ALA A 99 -35.59 12.29 39.37
N ALA A 100 -36.86 12.40 39.75
CA ALA A 100 -37.28 13.34 40.79
C ALA A 100 -36.60 12.99 42.13
N PRO A 101 -35.99 13.96 42.83
CA PRO A 101 -35.39 13.71 44.14
C PRO A 101 -36.47 13.32 45.15
N THR A 102 -36.22 12.26 45.92
CA THR A 102 -37.12 11.81 47.00
C THR A 102 -36.66 12.36 48.34
N ILE A 103 -37.56 12.98 49.10
CA ILE A 103 -37.30 13.41 50.48
C ILE A 103 -38.19 12.55 51.39
N MET A 104 -37.60 11.89 52.39
CA MET A 104 -38.30 10.98 53.31
C MET A 104 -39.14 9.85 52.64
N GLY A 105 -38.70 9.38 51.46
CA GLY A 105 -39.36 8.27 50.76
C GLY A 105 -40.53 8.68 49.85
N GLU A 106 -40.91 9.95 49.83
CA GLU A 106 -41.92 10.50 48.93
C GLU A 106 -41.27 11.36 47.82
N PRO A 107 -41.79 11.31 46.58
CA PRO A 107 -41.28 12.09 45.47
C PRO A 107 -41.57 13.59 45.68
N LEU A 108 -40.55 14.44 45.54
CA LEU A 108 -40.72 15.89 45.64
C LEU A 108 -41.66 16.38 44.53
N SER A 109 -42.84 16.86 44.92
CA SER A 109 -43.86 17.39 44.02
C SER A 109 -44.07 18.88 44.24
N VAL A 110 -44.17 19.64 43.16
CA VAL A 110 -44.46 21.09 43.19
C VAL A 110 -45.76 21.27 42.43
N PHE A 111 -46.78 21.86 43.08
CA PHE A 111 -48.16 21.96 42.53
C PHE A 111 -48.77 20.61 42.09
N GLY A 112 -48.49 19.52 42.79
CA GLY A 112 -49.07 18.19 42.52
C GLY A 112 -48.46 17.44 41.32
N ARG A 113 -47.32 17.91 40.79
CA ARG A 113 -46.59 17.24 39.71
C ARG A 113 -45.17 16.87 40.18
N PRO A 114 -44.67 15.65 39.90
CA PRO A 114 -43.32 15.25 40.28
C PRO A 114 -42.27 16.11 39.55
N LEU A 115 -41.24 16.56 40.26
CA LEU A 115 -40.16 17.37 39.69
C LEU A 115 -39.15 16.48 38.93
N SER A 116 -39.58 15.91 37.80
CA SER A 116 -38.72 15.17 36.87
C SER A 116 -38.28 16.05 35.70
N ALA A 117 -37.00 15.99 35.33
CA ALA A 117 -36.47 16.67 34.15
C ALA A 117 -35.83 15.66 33.19
N GLY A 118 -36.25 15.66 31.93
CA GLY A 118 -35.65 14.85 30.88
C GLY A 118 -35.00 15.75 29.84
N ILE A 119 -33.76 15.45 29.46
CA ILE A 119 -33.08 16.08 28.32
C ILE A 119 -32.81 15.00 27.30
N GLY A 120 -33.48 15.10 26.15
CA GLY A 120 -33.27 14.24 25.00
C GLY A 120 -32.63 15.03 23.85
N GLY A 121 -31.62 14.46 23.21
CA GLY A 121 -30.98 15.03 22.03
C GLY A 121 -30.53 13.93 21.07
N SER A 122 -30.88 14.07 19.79
CA SER A 122 -30.40 13.21 18.71
C SER A 122 -29.53 14.03 17.77
N SER A 123 -28.41 13.46 17.33
CA SER A 123 -27.52 14.03 16.33
C SER A 123 -27.12 12.92 15.38
N ALA A 124 -27.42 13.09 14.10
CA ALA A 124 -26.98 12.22 13.03
C ALA A 124 -25.94 12.97 12.18
N PHE A 125 -24.90 12.26 11.73
CA PHE A 125 -23.86 12.78 10.85
C PHE A 125 -23.63 11.78 9.72
N ASP A 126 -23.99 12.17 8.51
CA ASP A 126 -23.67 11.44 7.28
C ASP A 126 -22.65 12.26 6.48
N GLY A 127 -21.52 11.64 6.17
CA GLY A 127 -20.43 12.27 5.42
C GLY A 127 -19.92 11.36 4.31
N ASP A 128 -20.16 11.77 3.07
CA ASP A 128 -19.59 11.14 1.88
C ASP A 128 -18.35 11.91 1.42
N SER A 129 -17.28 11.18 1.10
CA SER A 129 -16.05 11.73 0.52
C SER A 129 -15.68 10.95 -0.73
N SER A 130 -15.61 11.66 -1.86
CA SER A 130 -15.06 11.14 -3.11
C SER A 130 -13.80 11.91 -3.45
N SER A 131 -12.76 11.22 -3.90
CA SER A 131 -11.50 11.81 -4.33
C SER A 131 -10.96 11.08 -5.55
N ASP A 132 -10.82 11.81 -6.64
CA ASP A 132 -10.21 11.31 -7.88
C ASP A 132 -8.74 11.72 -7.95
N MET A 133 -7.86 10.73 -8.10
CA MET A 133 -6.42 10.91 -8.25
C MET A 133 -6.01 10.47 -9.66
N SER A 134 -5.63 11.42 -10.51
CA SER A 134 -5.05 11.12 -11.82
C SER A 134 -3.57 11.46 -11.84
N ASN A 135 -2.72 10.51 -12.18
CA ASN A 135 -1.30 10.74 -12.44
C ASN A 135 -0.94 10.29 -13.88
N ARG A 136 -0.07 11.04 -14.53
CA ARG A 136 0.45 10.74 -15.87
C ARG A 136 1.96 10.84 -15.84
N LEU A 137 2.66 9.82 -16.32
CA LEU A 137 4.10 9.80 -16.46
C LEU A 137 4.45 9.56 -17.93
N SER A 138 5.19 10.48 -18.52
CA SER A 138 5.70 10.38 -19.88
C SER A 138 7.20 10.65 -19.89
N GLY A 139 7.98 9.80 -20.53
CA GLY A 139 9.43 10.00 -20.62
C GLY A 139 10.09 9.00 -21.56
N ASN A 140 11.31 9.33 -21.96
CA ASN A 140 12.13 8.44 -22.77
C ASN A 140 13.20 7.80 -21.88
N ILE A 141 13.34 6.48 -21.95
CA ILE A 141 14.36 5.72 -21.24
C ILE A 141 15.36 5.17 -22.26
N THR A 142 16.62 5.56 -22.13
CA THR A 142 17.71 5.01 -22.93
C THR A 142 18.25 3.77 -22.24
N VAL A 143 18.20 2.62 -22.92
CA VAL A 143 18.70 1.34 -22.41
C VAL A 143 19.71 0.75 -23.38
N SER A 144 20.60 -0.11 -22.88
CA SER A 144 21.50 -0.91 -23.70
C SER A 144 21.12 -2.39 -23.63
N VAL A 145 21.25 -3.09 -24.76
CA VAL A 145 21.01 -4.54 -24.83
C VAL A 145 22.20 -5.27 -24.21
N GLN A 146 21.97 -6.14 -23.21
CA GLN A 146 23.03 -6.90 -22.56
C GLN A 146 23.13 -8.36 -23.03
N GLU A 147 21.99 -9.04 -23.16
CA GLU A 147 21.96 -10.43 -23.58
C GLU A 147 20.68 -10.68 -24.38
N ILE A 148 20.77 -11.57 -25.36
CA ILE A 148 19.66 -11.94 -26.23
C ILE A 148 19.35 -13.41 -25.97
N TYR A 149 18.18 -13.68 -25.43
CA TYR A 149 17.70 -15.04 -25.26
C TYR A 149 16.99 -15.51 -26.52
N LEU A 150 17.38 -16.67 -27.03
CA LEU A 150 16.61 -17.40 -28.03
C LEU A 150 15.35 -17.92 -27.35
N MET A 151 14.19 -17.42 -27.77
CA MET A 151 12.91 -17.98 -27.38
C MET A 151 12.78 -19.36 -28.02
N GLY A 152 12.74 -20.41 -27.19
CA GLY A 152 12.48 -21.79 -27.58
C GLY A 152 11.06 -22.21 -27.25
#